data_AF-A0A5K1BI05-F1
#
_entry.id   AF-A0A5K1BI05-F1
#
_cell.length_a   1.000
_cell.length_b   1.000
_cell.length_c   1.000
_cell.angle_alpha   90.00
_cell.angle_beta   90.00
_cell.angle_gamma   90.00
#
_symmetry.space_group_name_H-M   'P 1'
#
loop_
_entity.id
_entity.type
_entity.pdbx_description
1 polymer ?
#
loop_
_entity_poly.entity_id
_entity_poly.type
_entity_poly.pdbx_seq_one_letter_code
_entity_poly.pdbx_strand_id
1 'polypeptide(L)'
;CSSLSYPNDDAVYESVVRVIQNLRRMSVESFNGTQSEMKLVKYVLKGTPSLELVTIDVASMDVLALSVINELLHLQKMYSQLDLKLLCTRK
;
A
#
# COMPACT_ATOMS: atom_id res chain seq x y z
N CYS A 1 26.19 5.47 22.09
CA CYS A 1 24.90 5.74 21.40
C CYS A 1 24.30 4.41 20.99
N SER A 2 23.33 3.94 21.76
CA SER A 2 22.56 2.72 21.48
C SER A 2 21.78 2.94 20.19
N SER A 3 22.11 2.16 19.17
CA SER A 3 21.26 1.98 18.01
C SER A 3 19.92 1.43 18.50
N LEU A 4 18.89 2.28 18.50
CA LEU A 4 17.51 1.84 18.58
C LEU A 4 17.25 0.98 17.34
N SER A 5 17.51 -0.31 17.44
CA SER A 5 17.00 -1.29 16.48
C SER A 5 15.49 -1.29 16.64
N TYR A 6 14.79 -0.61 15.74
CA TYR A 6 13.34 -0.71 15.64
C TYR A 6 12.96 -2.20 15.59
N PRO A 7 11.95 -2.64 16.36
CA PRO A 7 11.53 -4.03 16.37
C PRO A 7 11.21 -4.43 14.92
N ASN A 8 11.80 -5.54 14.45
CA ASN A 8 11.62 -6.12 13.11
C ASN A 8 10.31 -5.66 12.46
N ASP A 9 10.38 -4.72 11.51
CA ASP A 9 9.23 -4.09 10.85
C ASP A 9 8.16 -5.11 10.43
N ASP A 10 8.61 -6.28 10.00
CA ASP A 10 7.77 -7.36 9.52
C ASP A 10 6.83 -7.90 10.61
N ALA A 11 7.27 -7.98 11.87
CA ALA A 11 6.42 -8.43 12.98
C ALA A 11 5.28 -7.44 13.30
N VAL A 12 5.54 -6.15 13.11
CA VAL A 12 4.53 -5.09 13.25
C VAL A 12 3.50 -5.21 12.13
N TYR A 13 3.95 -5.37 10.87
CA TYR A 13 3.04 -5.56 9.74
C TYR A 13 2.20 -6.82 9.86
N GLU A 14 2.78 -7.95 10.29
CA GLU A 14 2.04 -9.20 10.52
C GLU A 14 0.95 -9.04 11.60
N SER A 15 1.24 -8.27 12.66
CA SER A 15 0.26 -7.99 13.71
C SER A 15 -0.88 -7.11 13.19
N VAL A 16 -0.56 -6.07 12.41
CA VAL A 16 -1.55 -5.19 11.76
C VAL A 16 -2.45 -6.00 10.82
N VAL A 17 -1.86 -6.85 9.98
CA VAL A 17 -2.58 -7.72 9.04
C VAL A 17 -3.64 -8.57 9.75
N ARG A 18 -3.33 -9.16 10.90
CA ARG A 18 -4.31 -9.95 11.67
C ARG A 18 -5.51 -9.14 12.12
N VAL A 19 -5.32 -7.85 12.41
CA VAL A 19 -6.40 -6.95 12.81
C VAL A 19 -7.24 -6.54 11.59
N ILE A 20 -6.60 -6.30 10.45
CA ILE A 20 -7.28 -5.78 9.25
C ILE A 20 -7.69 -6.86 8.25
N GLN A 21 -7.51 -8.16 8.54
CA GLN A 21 -7.77 -9.28 7.61
C GLN A 21 -9.17 -9.28 6.93
N ASN A 22 -10.18 -8.67 7.58
CA ASN A 22 -11.55 -8.56 7.09
C ASN A 22 -11.88 -7.20 6.45
N LEU A 23 -10.89 -6.32 6.32
CA LEU A 23 -11.06 -4.98 5.77
C LEU A 23 -11.37 -5.09 4.27
N ARG A 24 -12.47 -4.46 3.84
CA ARG A 24 -12.93 -4.52 2.45
C ARG A 24 -12.51 -3.34 1.61
N ARG A 25 -12.27 -2.19 2.25
CA ARG A 25 -11.99 -0.93 1.56
C ARG A 25 -10.87 -0.18 2.27
N MET A 26 -9.84 0.20 1.52
CA MET A 26 -8.72 1.02 2.00
C MET A 26 -8.61 2.29 1.16
N SER A 27 -8.32 3.42 1.81
CA SER A 27 -7.94 4.67 1.16
C SER A 27 -6.56 5.08 1.67
N VAL A 28 -5.67 5.47 0.76
CA VAL A 28 -4.34 6.01 1.06
C VAL A 28 -4.25 7.38 0.42
N GLU A 29 -4.12 8.40 1.25
CA GLU A 29 -4.09 9.80 0.82
C GLU A 29 -2.67 10.33 0.78
N SER A 30 -2.39 11.24 -0.16
CA SER A 30 -1.08 11.88 -0.31
C SER A 30 0.08 10.88 -0.42
N PHE A 31 -0.13 9.83 -1.21
CA PHE A 31 0.84 8.75 -1.42
C PHE A 31 2.04 9.24 -2.24
N ASN A 32 3.25 9.14 -1.68
CA ASN A 32 4.48 9.61 -2.33
C ASN A 32 5.26 8.48 -3.04
N GLY A 33 4.79 7.23 -2.91
CA GLY A 33 5.44 6.08 -3.54
C GLY A 33 6.82 5.75 -2.97
N THR A 34 7.11 6.17 -1.74
CA THR A 34 8.35 5.80 -1.05
C THR A 34 8.42 4.29 -0.84
N GLN A 35 9.63 3.75 -0.66
CA GLN A 35 9.82 2.31 -0.39
C GLN A 35 9.01 1.83 0.83
N SER A 36 8.92 2.65 1.88
CA SER A 36 8.15 2.32 3.08
C SER A 36 6.65 2.28 2.83
N GLU A 37 6.10 3.25 2.09
CA GLU A 37 4.69 3.28 1.72
C GLU A 37 4.33 2.11 0.80
N MET A 38 5.17 1.81 -0.19
CA MET A 38 5.02 0.64 -1.07
C MET A 38 5.08 -0.67 -0.29
N LYS A 39 5.98 -0.78 0.69
CA LYS A 39 6.06 -1.95 1.57
C LYS A 39 4.75 -2.13 2.35
N LEU A 40 4.24 -1.07 2.98
CA LEU A 40 2.95 -1.10 3.69
C LEU A 40 1.81 -1.59 2.78
N VAL A 41 1.66 -1.00 1.59
CA VAL A 41 0.60 -1.40 0.64
C VAL A 41 0.71 -2.88 0.30
N LYS A 42 1.90 -3.39 -0.03
CA LYS A 42 2.12 -4.81 -0.32
C LYS A 42 1.73 -5.73 0.84
N TYR A 43 2.09 -5.35 2.07
CA TYR A 43 1.73 -6.14 3.26
C TYR A 43 0.22 -6.18 3.48
N VAL A 44 -0.46 -5.05 3.35
CA VAL A 44 -1.92 -4.98 3.48
C VAL A 44 -2.60 -5.82 2.40
N LEU A 45 -2.18 -5.70 1.14
CA LEU A 45 -2.73 -6.49 0.03
C LEU A 45 -2.53 -7.99 0.23
N LYS A 46 -1.34 -8.40 0.68
CA LYS A 46 -1.02 -9.81 0.95
C LYS A 46 -1.80 -10.37 2.14
N GLY A 47 -1.98 -9.55 3.18
CA GLY A 47 -2.57 -9.96 4.44
C GLY A 47 -4.10 -9.85 4.52
N THR A 48 -4.72 -9.17 3.55
CA THR A 48 -6.15 -8.84 3.60
C THR A 48 -6.87 -9.44 2.39
N PRO A 49 -7.18 -10.76 2.40
CA PRO A 49 -7.82 -11.42 1.27
C PRO A 49 -9.23 -10.91 0.99
N SER A 50 -9.89 -10.32 1.99
CA SER A 50 -11.23 -9.73 1.88
C SER A 50 -11.24 -8.32 1.29
N LEU A 51 -10.08 -7.77 0.90
CA LEU A 51 -9.98 -6.43 0.34
C LEU A 51 -10.57 -6.39 -1.07
N GLU A 52 -11.62 -5.59 -1.24
CA GLU A 52 -12.39 -5.45 -2.48
C GLU A 52 -12.00 -4.16 -3.23
N LEU A 53 -11.69 -3.08 -2.50
CA LEU A 53 -11.39 -1.77 -3.08
C LEU A 53 -10.18 -1.11 -2.39
N VAL A 54 -9.24 -0.64 -3.18
CA VAL A 54 -8.12 0.20 -2.73
C VAL A 54 -8.13 1.48 -3.53
N THR A 55 -8.20 2.61 -2.83
CA THR A 55 -8.07 3.94 -3.42
C THR A 55 -6.74 4.53 -3.00
N ILE A 56 -5.92 4.96 -3.96
CA ILE A 56 -4.63 5.60 -3.69
C ILE A 56 -4.64 6.96 -4.38
N ASP A 57 -4.57 8.03 -3.60
CA ASP A 57 -4.41 9.40 -4.07
C ASP A 57 -2.93 9.76 -4.06
N VAL A 58 -2.35 9.88 -5.26
CA VAL A 58 -0.93 10.13 -5.45
C VAL A 58 -0.63 11.63 -5.29
N ALA A 59 0.31 11.96 -4.40
CA ALA A 59 0.62 13.34 -4.03
C ALA A 59 1.26 14.18 -5.14
N SER A 60 2.05 13.56 -6.04
CA SER A 60 2.65 14.23 -7.18
C SER A 60 2.77 13.28 -8.38
N MET A 61 2.62 13.81 -9.60
CA MET A 61 2.82 13.08 -10.86
C MET A 61 4.21 13.39 -11.43
N ASP A 62 5.25 12.89 -10.78
CA ASP A 62 6.61 12.89 -11.34
C ASP A 62 6.92 11.54 -12.03
N VAL A 63 8.11 11.41 -12.63
CA VAL A 63 8.54 10.17 -13.30
C VAL A 63 8.57 8.98 -12.31
N LEU A 64 8.80 9.23 -11.03
CA LEU A 64 8.77 8.20 -9.99
C LEU A 64 7.35 7.69 -9.77
N ALA A 65 6.34 8.58 -9.82
CA ALA A 65 4.93 8.21 -9.76
C ALA A 65 4.52 7.20 -10.85
N LEU A 66 5.07 7.29 -12.07
CA LEU A 66 4.77 6.32 -13.13
C LEU A 66 5.29 4.91 -12.80
N SER A 67 6.49 4.81 -12.22
CA SER A 67 7.04 3.52 -11.80
C SER A 67 6.22 2.88 -10.68
N VAL A 68 5.77 3.71 -9.74
CA VAL A 68 4.90 3.33 -8.62
C VAL A 68 3.52 2.88 -9.12
N ILE A 69 2.91 3.63 -10.05
CA ILE A 69 1.66 3.26 -10.69
C ILE A 69 1.77 1.90 -11.40
N ASN A 70 2.86 1.68 -12.15
CA ASN A 70 3.10 0.40 -12.82
C ASN A 70 3.19 -0.76 -11.83
N GLU A 71 3.86 -0.56 -10.71
CA GLU A 71 3.99 -1.58 -9.67
C GLU A 71 2.65 -1.87 -8.99
N LEU A 72 1.86 -0.84 -8.67
CA LEU A 72 0.52 -0.98 -8.10
C LEU A 72 -0.45 -1.70 -9.05
N LEU A 73 -0.39 -1.39 -10.35
CA LEU A 73 -1.17 -2.10 -11.38
C LEU A 73 -0.73 -3.57 -11.52
N HIS A 74 0.56 -3.86 -11.35
CA HIS A 74 1.04 -5.24 -11.34
C HIS A 74 0.49 -6.01 -10.13
N LEU A 75 0.48 -5.38 -8.96
CA LEU A 75 -0.14 -5.95 -7.76
C LEU A 75 -1.63 -6.22 -7.97
N GLN A 76 -2.37 -5.29 -8.57
CA GLN A 76 -3.79 -5.50 -8.89
C GLN A 76 -4.01 -6.77 -9.74
N LYS A 77 -3.17 -6.99 -10.76
CA LYS A 77 -3.28 -8.19 -11.62
C LYS A 77 -3.07 -9.49 -10.86
N MET A 78 -2.29 -9.48 -9.78
CA MET A 78 -2.09 -10.65 -8.94
C MET A 78 -3.29 -10.94 -8.03
N TYR A 79 -4.08 -9.92 -7.68
CA TYR A 79 -5.24 -10.03 -6.80
C TYR A 79 -6.53 -9.78 -7.61
N SER A 80 -7.03 -10.82 -8.28
CA SER A 80 -8.13 -10.71 -9.26
C SER A 80 -9.45 -10.17 -8.69
N GLN A 81 -9.68 -10.25 -7.37
CA GLN A 81 -10.85 -9.66 -6.71
C GLN A 81 -10.68 -8.17 -6.33
N LEU A 82 -9.50 -7.59 -6.51
CA LEU A 82 -9.16 -6.25 -6.04
C LEU A 82 -9.46 -5.19 -7.11
N ASP A 83 -10.37 -4.28 -6.82
CA ASP A 83 -10.51 -3.03 -7.56
C ASP A 83 -9.49 -2.01 -7.03
N LEU A 84 -8.56 -1.58 -7.88
CA LEU A 84 -7.59 -0.54 -7.54
C LEU A 84 -7.94 0.73 -8.30
N LYS A 85 -8.24 1.79 -7.53
CA LYS A 85 -8.50 3.14 -8.06
C LYS A 85 -7.33 4.05 -7.72
N LEU A 86 -6.67 4.54 -8.76
CA LEU A 86 -5.62 5.53 -8.65
C LEU A 86 -6.23 6.90 -8.92
N LEU A 87 -6.16 7.77 -7.90
CA LEU A 87 -6.55 9.16 -8.01
C LEU A 87 -5.27 10.00 -8.09
N CYS A 88 -5.32 11.05 -8.90
CA CYS A 88 -4.27 12.04 -8.94
C CYS A 88 -4.90 13.39 -8.69
N THR A 89 -4.77 13.90 -7.47
CA THR A 89 -5.16 15.27 -7.18
C THR A 89 -4.01 16.21 -7.54
N ARG A 90 -4.20 17.06 -8.56
CA ARG A 90 -3.34 18.25 -8.75
C ARG A 90 -3.69 19.21 -7.62
N LYS A 91 -2.87 19.25 -6.56
CA LYS A 91 -2.88 20.36 -5.59
C LYS A 91 -2.04 21.51 -6.11
#